data_AF-A0A9F2R5M3-F1
#
_entry.id   AF-A0A9F2R5M3-F1
#
_cell.length_a   1.000
_cell.length_b   1.000
_cell.length_c   1.000
_cell.angle_alpha   90.00
_cell.angle_beta   90.00
_cell.angle_gamma   90.00
#
_symmetry.space_group_name_H-M   'P 1'
#
loop_
_entity.id
_entity.type
_entity.pdbx_description
1 polymer ?
#
loop_
_entity_poly.entity_id
_entity_poly.type
_entity_poly.pdbx_seq_one_letter_code
_entity_poly.pdbx_strand_id
1 'polypeptide(L)'
;MRSVFMDEKEDACLSLGEIAASVSGPFLPYIESSFQEVSKFLECPHIRVRKSAFEALGQFIISLHRVCKQDPSESHIAAFQKLVSAVLPIYMKGIQEDQERQVVMAVLETLAKVVKECQKDVLQEPGLVTELCRVIREVLEQKVACQDSEEDEEDDDDEQAEYDCMVIEYAGEMIPVLAEAAGGETFAPYFAGFLPLLINKMKPSCSAADKSFAVGIIAETIQGLGCVSSSFVPHLLPLLMGAARDEDQEVRSNAVFGLGVLAEHGGEAMYEHYPRILALLSNLISQERNSRVTDNVCGAVARMLMSNPGAMPVEQVFPVLLHALPLREDLEEYKTVYRCITFIYEHDPTQVLQQIPEIVRSSGSILGCKNLPTEARNLLLTLLCSLSAHCPAEFQMAILAHPPEVGSLINAAISSA
;
A
#
# COMPACT_ATOMS: atom_id res chain seq x y z
N MET A 1 12.99 10.08 39.67
CA MET A 1 13.86 8.89 39.79
C MET A 1 13.21 7.64 39.18
N ARG A 2 11.90 7.36 39.41
CA ARG A 2 11.19 6.25 38.72
C ARG A 2 10.94 6.49 37.21
N SER A 3 10.68 7.73 36.77
CA SER A 3 10.51 8.06 35.32
C SER A 3 11.80 7.84 34.53
N VAL A 4 12.90 8.47 34.95
CA VAL A 4 14.21 8.41 34.25
C VAL A 4 14.69 6.97 34.04
N PHE A 5 14.50 6.09 35.03
CA PHE A 5 14.89 4.68 34.88
C PHE A 5 14.01 3.89 33.91
N MET A 6 12.76 4.29 33.71
CA MET A 6 11.89 3.69 32.69
C MET A 6 12.21 4.26 31.30
N ASP A 7 12.50 5.56 31.21
CA ASP A 7 12.98 6.20 29.98
C ASP A 7 14.28 5.52 29.50
N GLU A 8 15.24 5.26 30.40
CA GLU A 8 16.48 4.52 30.09
C GLU A 8 16.22 3.10 29.54
N LYS A 9 15.20 2.40 30.03
CA LYS A 9 14.84 1.06 29.54
C LYS A 9 14.20 1.09 28.17
N GLU A 10 13.33 2.07 27.95
CA GLU A 10 12.71 2.29 26.65
C GLU A 10 13.78 2.60 25.60
N ASP A 11 14.64 3.57 25.88
CA ASP A 11 15.73 3.97 25.00
C ASP A 11 16.68 2.80 24.71
N ALA A 12 16.95 1.95 25.71
CA ALA A 12 17.76 0.75 25.52
C ALA A 12 17.11 -0.26 24.58
N CYS A 13 15.80 -0.50 24.69
CA CYS A 13 15.07 -1.41 23.78
C CYS A 13 15.09 -0.87 22.35
N LEU A 14 14.76 0.42 22.17
CA LEU A 14 14.79 1.10 20.88
C LEU A 14 16.18 1.02 20.26
N SER A 15 17.22 1.35 21.02
CA SER A 15 18.61 1.32 20.56
C SER A 15 19.04 -0.07 20.11
N LEU A 16 18.67 -1.12 20.85
CA LEU A 16 18.97 -2.51 20.46
C LEU A 16 18.29 -2.88 19.14
N GLY A 17 17.02 -2.51 18.97
CA GLY A 17 16.28 -2.73 17.74
C GLY A 17 16.91 -1.99 16.55
N GLU A 18 17.26 -0.72 16.71
CA GLU A 18 17.88 0.10 15.67
C GLU A 18 19.27 -0.40 15.26
N ILE A 19 20.10 -0.79 16.24
CA ILE A 19 21.42 -1.38 15.96
C ILE A 19 21.25 -2.65 15.14
N ALA A 20 20.35 -3.55 15.56
CA ALA A 20 20.08 -4.79 14.83
C ALA A 20 19.65 -4.52 13.38
N ALA A 21 18.66 -3.64 13.19
CA ALA A 21 18.14 -3.29 11.87
C ALA A 21 19.19 -2.66 10.96
N SER A 22 20.11 -1.86 11.53
CA SER A 22 21.10 -1.10 10.78
C SER A 22 22.30 -1.95 10.35
N VAL A 23 22.81 -2.81 11.24
CA VAL A 23 24.02 -3.59 10.93
C VAL A 23 23.72 -5.02 10.50
N SER A 24 22.63 -5.62 10.97
CA SER A 24 22.22 -7.00 10.69
C SER A 24 23.29 -8.05 11.03
N GLY A 25 24.14 -8.44 10.08
CA GLY A 25 25.14 -9.51 10.24
C GLY A 25 26.03 -9.38 11.48
N PRO A 26 26.68 -8.22 11.73
CA PRO A 26 27.49 -8.00 12.92
C PRO A 26 26.71 -8.09 14.25
N PHE A 27 25.39 -7.93 14.23
CA PHE A 27 24.56 -8.05 15.43
C PHE A 27 24.19 -9.50 15.77
N LEU A 28 24.35 -10.44 14.83
CA LEU A 28 23.97 -11.84 14.98
C LEU A 28 24.45 -12.51 16.29
N PRO A 29 25.70 -12.30 16.77
CA PRO A 29 26.15 -12.90 18.03
C PRO A 29 25.39 -12.42 19.27
N TYR A 30 24.70 -11.29 19.18
CA TYR A 30 24.01 -10.63 20.30
C TYR A 30 22.49 -10.82 20.26
N ILE A 31 21.92 -11.39 19.18
CA ILE A 31 20.46 -11.53 19.03
C ILE A 31 19.84 -12.33 20.17
N GLU A 32 20.37 -13.52 20.49
CA GLU A 32 19.79 -14.39 21.52
C GLU A 32 19.83 -13.74 22.91
N SER A 33 20.96 -13.13 23.30
CA SER A 33 21.05 -12.43 24.60
C SER A 33 20.14 -11.20 24.64
N SER A 34 20.06 -10.45 23.55
CA SER A 34 19.21 -9.25 23.48
C SER A 34 17.73 -9.63 23.52
N PHE A 35 17.34 -10.69 22.80
CA PHE A 35 16.00 -11.26 22.84
C PHE A 35 15.60 -11.63 24.27
N GLN A 36 16.46 -12.33 25.01
CA GLN A 36 16.19 -12.75 26.38
C GLN A 36 16.02 -11.56 27.34
N GLU A 37 16.82 -10.51 27.22
CA GLU A 37 16.70 -9.32 28.06
C GLU A 37 15.47 -8.48 27.70
N VAL A 38 15.23 -8.24 26.40
CA VAL A 38 14.07 -7.48 25.91
C VAL A 38 12.75 -8.16 26.29
N SER A 39 12.69 -9.50 26.21
CA SER A 39 11.49 -10.26 26.54
C SER A 39 11.01 -10.05 27.98
N LYS A 40 11.90 -9.68 28.91
CA LYS A 40 11.53 -9.39 30.32
C LYS A 40 10.69 -8.12 30.46
N PHE A 41 10.70 -7.26 29.45
CA PHE A 41 9.99 -5.99 29.45
C PHE A 41 8.58 -6.06 28.86
N LEU A 42 8.19 -7.20 28.28
CA LEU A 42 6.85 -7.41 27.72
C LEU A 42 5.75 -7.37 28.78
N GLU A 43 6.06 -7.70 30.03
CA GLU A 43 5.13 -7.62 31.17
C GLU A 43 5.40 -6.38 32.05
N CYS A 44 6.18 -5.40 31.55
CA CYS A 44 6.49 -4.20 32.31
C CYS A 44 5.22 -3.35 32.50
N PRO A 45 4.92 -2.83 33.71
CA PRO A 45 3.77 -1.95 33.91
C PRO A 45 3.81 -0.66 33.07
N HIS A 46 4.98 -0.26 32.58
CA HIS A 46 5.17 0.99 31.85
C HIS A 46 4.90 0.81 30.34
N ILE A 47 3.85 1.47 29.84
CA ILE A 47 3.38 1.43 28.44
C ILE A 47 4.54 1.58 27.44
N ARG A 48 5.32 2.67 27.56
CA ARG A 48 6.40 2.96 26.60
C ARG A 48 7.50 1.91 26.56
N VAL A 49 7.75 1.24 27.69
CA VAL A 49 8.75 0.16 27.78
C VAL A 49 8.22 -1.12 27.13
N ARG A 50 6.92 -1.42 27.25
CA ARG A 50 6.32 -2.55 26.53
C ARG A 50 6.35 -2.31 25.02
N LYS A 51 5.95 -1.11 24.56
CA LYS A 51 5.99 -0.73 23.14
C LYS A 51 7.37 -0.95 22.53
N SER A 52 8.40 -0.34 23.13
CA SER A 52 9.77 -0.46 22.62
C SER A 52 10.31 -1.89 22.69
N ALA A 53 9.87 -2.70 23.65
CA ALA A 53 10.21 -4.11 23.68
C ALA A 53 9.60 -4.89 22.49
N PHE A 54 8.31 -4.70 22.19
CA PHE A 54 7.68 -5.31 21.02
C PHE A 54 8.37 -4.87 19.72
N GLU A 55 8.62 -3.57 19.57
CA GLU A 55 9.32 -2.99 18.41
C GLU A 55 10.72 -3.59 18.22
N ALA A 56 11.51 -3.71 19.29
CA ALA A 56 12.85 -4.29 19.25
C ALA A 56 12.83 -5.76 18.79
N LEU A 57 11.87 -6.57 19.29
CA LEU A 57 11.72 -7.96 18.85
C LEU A 57 11.44 -8.07 17.35
N GLY A 58 10.64 -7.16 16.80
CA GLY A 58 10.32 -7.15 15.37
C GLY A 58 11.54 -6.78 14.53
N GLN A 59 12.34 -5.83 15.01
CA GLN A 59 13.60 -5.47 14.37
C GLN A 59 14.61 -6.61 14.39
N PHE A 60 14.62 -7.47 15.42
CA PHE A 60 15.46 -8.67 15.44
C PHE A 60 15.06 -9.66 14.34
N ILE A 61 13.76 -9.85 14.09
CA ILE A 61 13.27 -10.68 12.97
C ILE A 61 13.74 -10.11 11.64
N ILE A 62 13.50 -8.83 11.39
CA ILE A 62 13.86 -8.15 10.13
C ILE A 62 15.37 -8.20 9.91
N SER A 63 16.16 -7.91 10.95
CA SER A 63 17.62 -8.01 10.93
C SER A 63 18.08 -9.41 10.53
N LEU A 64 17.52 -10.45 11.15
CA LEU A 64 17.91 -11.83 10.87
C LEU A 64 17.45 -12.31 9.50
N HIS A 65 16.30 -11.83 9.02
CA HIS A 65 15.84 -12.05 7.64
C HIS A 65 16.80 -11.45 6.61
N ARG A 66 17.27 -10.21 6.85
CA ARG A 66 18.29 -9.57 5.99
C ARG A 66 19.59 -10.36 5.95
N VAL A 67 20.04 -10.90 7.09
CA VAL A 67 21.19 -11.82 7.13
C VAL A 67 20.93 -13.05 6.27
N CYS A 68 19.75 -13.68 6.37
CA CYS A 68 19.39 -14.83 5.55
C CYS A 68 19.36 -14.51 4.04
N LYS A 69 18.91 -13.31 3.64
CA LYS A 69 18.91 -12.87 2.24
C LYS A 69 20.32 -12.64 1.70
N GLN A 70 21.24 -12.19 2.54
CA GLN A 70 22.65 -11.96 2.17
C GLN A 70 23.47 -13.26 2.17
N ASP A 71 23.22 -14.14 3.14
CA ASP A 71 23.89 -15.42 3.33
C ASP A 71 22.88 -16.51 3.75
N PRO A 72 22.29 -17.23 2.78
CA PRO A 72 21.24 -18.22 3.01
C PRO A 72 21.79 -19.57 3.49
N SER A 73 22.54 -19.56 4.60
CA SER A 73 23.00 -20.80 5.24
C SER A 73 21.86 -21.50 5.99
N GLU A 74 21.90 -22.84 6.07
CA GLU A 74 20.91 -23.62 6.84
C GLU A 74 20.82 -23.16 8.30
N SER A 75 21.96 -22.77 8.89
CA SER A 75 22.00 -22.22 10.25
C SER A 75 21.29 -20.87 10.38
N HIS A 76 21.44 -19.95 9.42
CA HIS A 76 20.76 -18.66 9.46
C HIS A 76 19.26 -18.82 9.28
N ILE A 77 18.84 -19.66 8.32
CA ILE A 77 17.43 -19.95 8.07
C ILE A 77 16.79 -20.60 9.31
N ALA A 78 17.47 -21.58 9.93
CA ALA A 78 16.97 -22.22 11.15
C ALA A 78 16.88 -21.23 12.33
N ALA A 79 17.86 -20.33 12.48
CA ALA A 79 17.82 -19.29 13.51
C ALA A 79 16.68 -18.29 13.27
N PHE A 80 16.45 -17.87 12.02
CA PHE A 80 15.35 -17.01 11.64
C PHE A 80 14.00 -17.66 11.98
N GLN A 81 13.79 -18.89 11.52
CA GLN A 81 12.54 -19.62 11.79
C GLN A 81 12.32 -19.81 13.30
N LYS A 82 13.37 -20.19 14.06
CA LYS A 82 13.28 -20.30 15.53
C LYS A 82 12.84 -18.97 16.18
N LEU A 83 13.37 -17.83 15.73
CA LEU A 83 13.00 -16.53 16.26
C LEU A 83 11.55 -16.17 15.91
N VAL A 84 11.13 -16.45 14.67
CA VAL A 84 9.74 -16.25 14.22
C VAL A 84 8.76 -17.08 15.06
N SER A 85 9.03 -18.37 15.24
CA SER A 85 8.24 -19.28 16.09
C SER A 85 8.13 -18.81 17.54
N ALA A 86 9.15 -18.09 18.05
CA ALA A 86 9.16 -17.56 19.41
C ALA A 86 8.38 -16.24 19.53
N VAL A 87 8.52 -15.35 18.55
CA VAL A 87 7.99 -13.97 18.64
C VAL A 87 6.54 -13.85 18.18
N LEU A 88 6.10 -14.56 17.14
CA LEU A 88 4.72 -14.40 16.66
C LEU A 88 3.65 -14.77 17.70
N PRO A 89 3.80 -15.84 18.50
CA PRO A 89 2.90 -16.11 19.62
C PRO A 89 2.88 -14.98 20.67
N ILE A 90 4.03 -14.35 20.92
CA ILE A 90 4.14 -13.20 21.82
C ILE A 90 3.33 -12.02 21.28
N TYR A 91 3.40 -11.76 19.97
CA TYR A 91 2.63 -10.67 19.34
C TYR A 91 1.12 -10.94 19.37
N MET A 92 0.70 -12.16 19.01
CA MET A 92 -0.71 -12.55 19.08
C MET A 92 -1.25 -12.40 20.50
N LYS A 93 -0.52 -12.88 21.50
CA LYS A 93 -0.88 -12.70 22.92
C LYS A 93 -0.95 -11.22 23.30
N GLY A 94 0.04 -10.41 22.91
CA GLY A 94 0.07 -8.98 23.18
C GLY A 94 -1.13 -8.23 22.59
N ILE A 95 -1.57 -8.60 21.38
CA ILE A 95 -2.76 -8.02 20.75
C ILE A 95 -4.04 -8.42 21.50
N GLN A 96 -4.13 -9.67 21.96
CA GLN A 96 -5.35 -10.20 22.58
C GLN A 96 -5.51 -9.77 24.06
N GLU A 97 -4.41 -9.71 24.82
CA GLU A 97 -4.44 -9.64 26.28
C GLU A 97 -3.92 -8.31 26.88
N ASP A 98 -3.17 -7.49 26.13
CA ASP A 98 -2.70 -6.20 26.67
C ASP A 98 -3.89 -5.25 26.83
N GLN A 99 -3.93 -4.57 27.98
CA GLN A 99 -5.03 -3.66 28.34
C GLN A 99 -4.87 -2.28 27.70
N GLU A 100 -3.67 -1.96 27.22
CA GLU A 100 -3.35 -0.61 26.75
C GLU A 100 -3.43 -0.54 25.24
N ARG A 101 -4.40 0.23 24.73
CA ARG A 101 -4.64 0.46 23.29
C ARG A 101 -3.35 0.89 22.56
N GLN A 102 -2.55 1.75 23.18
CA GLN A 102 -1.28 2.22 22.64
C GLN A 102 -0.21 1.12 22.49
N VAL A 103 -0.24 0.09 23.33
CA VAL A 103 0.64 -1.06 23.19
C VAL A 103 0.14 -1.93 22.04
N VAL A 104 -1.15 -2.26 22.02
CA VAL A 104 -1.76 -3.07 20.95
C VAL A 104 -1.53 -2.46 19.57
N MET A 105 -1.70 -1.15 19.41
CA MET A 105 -1.38 -0.43 18.16
C MET A 105 0.09 -0.63 17.75
N ALA A 106 1.03 -0.50 18.69
CA ALA A 106 2.46 -0.69 18.39
C ALA A 106 2.79 -2.14 18.03
N VAL A 107 2.12 -3.13 18.64
CA VAL A 107 2.28 -4.55 18.27
C VAL A 107 1.76 -4.79 16.85
N LEU A 108 0.57 -4.29 16.52
CA LEU A 108 -0.03 -4.41 15.18
C LEU A 108 0.84 -3.74 14.12
N GLU A 109 1.32 -2.52 14.37
CA GLU A 109 2.21 -1.79 13.47
C GLU A 109 3.53 -2.54 13.24
N THR A 110 4.15 -3.02 14.32
CA THR A 110 5.40 -3.78 14.24
C THR A 110 5.19 -5.10 13.50
N LEU A 111 4.09 -5.80 13.75
CA LEU A 111 3.72 -7.02 13.05
C LEU A 111 3.52 -6.76 11.55
N ALA A 112 2.82 -5.69 11.18
CA ALA A 112 2.63 -5.29 9.79
C ALA A 112 3.97 -5.08 9.09
N LYS A 113 4.88 -4.35 9.75
CA LYS A 113 6.24 -4.12 9.25
C LYS A 113 7.03 -5.42 9.10
N VAL A 114 6.98 -6.32 10.08
CA VAL A 114 7.65 -7.63 10.02
C VAL A 114 7.14 -8.45 8.83
N VAL A 115 5.82 -8.56 8.67
CA VAL A 115 5.22 -9.32 7.56
C VAL A 115 5.53 -8.67 6.21
N LYS A 116 5.48 -7.35 6.12
CA LYS A 116 5.81 -6.61 4.89
C LYS A 116 7.27 -6.78 4.46
N GLU A 117 8.22 -6.74 5.40
CA GLU A 117 9.65 -6.89 5.08
C GLU A 117 10.03 -8.37 4.84
N CYS A 118 9.47 -9.30 5.63
CA CYS A 118 9.85 -10.71 5.60
C CYS A 118 9.01 -11.55 4.62
N GLN A 119 7.84 -11.05 4.22
CA GLN A 119 6.90 -11.67 3.27
C GLN A 119 6.58 -13.11 3.66
N LYS A 120 6.37 -14.01 2.69
CA LYS A 120 6.07 -15.43 2.92
C LYS A 120 7.04 -16.15 3.86
N ASP A 121 8.28 -15.66 4.04
CA ASP A 121 9.30 -16.34 4.85
C ASP A 121 8.92 -16.33 6.35
N VAL A 122 8.14 -15.35 6.81
CA VAL A 122 7.62 -15.28 8.19
C VAL A 122 6.31 -16.07 8.38
N LEU A 123 5.72 -16.57 7.30
CA LEU A 123 4.40 -17.23 7.28
C LEU A 123 4.49 -18.74 6.97
N GLN A 124 5.66 -19.37 7.18
CA GLN A 124 5.92 -20.75 6.80
C GLN A 124 5.25 -21.79 7.72
N GLU A 125 4.94 -21.43 8.96
CA GLU A 125 4.34 -22.37 9.92
C GLU A 125 2.90 -22.73 9.53
N PRO A 126 2.55 -24.04 9.48
CA PRO A 126 1.19 -24.47 9.17
C PRO A 126 0.16 -23.87 10.14
N GLY A 127 -0.89 -23.25 9.61
CA GLY A 127 -1.96 -22.65 10.39
C GLY A 127 -1.67 -21.23 10.91
N LEU A 128 -0.45 -20.71 10.75
CA LEU A 128 -0.08 -19.39 11.25
C LEU A 128 -0.91 -18.26 10.62
N VAL A 129 -1.13 -18.31 9.30
CA VAL A 129 -2.00 -17.34 8.60
C VAL A 129 -3.43 -17.39 9.15
N THR A 130 -3.94 -18.58 9.47
CA THR A 130 -5.26 -18.76 10.08
C THR A 130 -5.34 -18.07 11.44
N GLU A 131 -4.35 -18.30 12.30
CA GLU A 131 -4.32 -17.70 13.65
C GLU A 131 -4.16 -16.18 13.60
N LEU A 132 -3.27 -15.66 12.74
CA LEU A 132 -3.14 -14.22 12.53
C LEU A 132 -4.46 -13.62 12.07
N CYS A 133 -5.12 -14.21 11.06
CA CYS A 133 -6.42 -13.72 10.60
C CYS A 133 -7.51 -13.80 11.69
N ARG A 134 -7.46 -14.81 12.56
CA ARG A 134 -8.37 -14.92 13.72
C ARG A 134 -8.15 -13.77 14.69
N VAL A 135 -6.90 -13.50 15.09
CA VAL A 135 -6.56 -12.41 16.02
C VAL A 135 -6.94 -11.05 15.43
N ILE A 136 -6.63 -10.80 14.16
CA ILE A 136 -7.04 -9.56 13.48
C ILE A 136 -8.55 -9.41 13.44
N ARG A 137 -9.29 -10.50 13.17
CA ARG A 137 -10.76 -10.48 13.24
C ARG A 137 -11.26 -10.12 14.64
N GLU A 138 -10.66 -10.66 15.69
CA GLU A 138 -11.06 -10.34 17.07
C GLU A 138 -10.93 -8.86 17.38
N VAL A 139 -9.86 -8.20 16.92
CA VAL A 139 -9.69 -6.76 17.07
C VAL A 139 -10.75 -5.98 16.28
N LEU A 140 -11.01 -6.37 15.02
CA LEU A 140 -12.04 -5.72 14.19
C LEU A 140 -13.46 -5.90 14.74
N GLU A 141 -13.69 -6.98 15.48
CA GLU A 141 -14.95 -7.28 16.16
C GLU A 141 -15.01 -6.73 17.59
N GLN A 142 -13.99 -5.98 18.03
CA GLN A 142 -13.87 -5.38 19.35
C GLN A 142 -13.91 -6.41 20.50
N LYS A 143 -13.13 -7.49 20.37
CA LYS A 143 -13.12 -8.64 21.30
C LYS A 143 -11.79 -8.86 22.01
N VAL A 144 -10.87 -7.89 21.95
CA VAL A 144 -9.59 -7.96 22.66
C VAL A 144 -9.63 -7.12 23.94
N ALA A 145 -8.75 -7.43 24.88
CA ALA A 145 -8.81 -6.90 26.23
C ALA A 145 -8.79 -5.36 26.30
N CYS A 146 -7.96 -4.69 25.48
CA CYS A 146 -7.90 -3.23 25.47
C CYS A 146 -9.17 -2.53 24.94
N GLN A 147 -10.13 -3.27 24.38
CA GLN A 147 -11.40 -2.75 23.88
C GLN A 147 -12.58 -3.14 24.79
N ASP A 148 -12.34 -3.89 25.86
CA ASP A 148 -13.35 -4.22 26.86
C ASP A 148 -13.66 -2.97 27.69
N SER A 149 -14.88 -2.46 27.55
CA SER A 149 -15.31 -1.17 28.09
C SER A 149 -16.03 -1.31 29.44
N GLU A 150 -16.07 -2.52 30.02
CA GLU A 150 -16.77 -2.77 31.29
C GLU A 150 -16.09 -2.13 32.53
N GLU A 151 -14.87 -1.59 32.43
CA GLU A 151 -14.11 -1.06 33.58
C GLU A 151 -14.03 0.49 33.70
N ASP A 152 -14.42 1.27 32.68
CA ASP A 152 -14.16 2.72 32.64
C ASP A 152 -15.45 3.56 32.47
N GLU A 153 -16.28 3.68 33.52
CA GLU A 153 -17.44 4.61 33.52
C GLU A 153 -17.07 6.07 33.89
N GLU A 154 -15.78 6.44 34.01
CA GLU A 154 -15.38 7.75 34.59
C GLU A 154 -14.33 8.60 33.82
N ASP A 155 -13.73 8.14 32.71
CA ASP A 155 -12.76 8.95 31.91
C ASP A 155 -13.31 9.31 30.51
N ASP A 156 -12.86 10.44 29.93
CA ASP A 156 -13.38 11.10 28.71
C ASP A 156 -13.72 10.12 27.55
N ASP A 157 -15.02 9.77 27.43
CA ASP A 157 -15.60 8.85 26.43
C ASP A 157 -15.10 9.10 24.98
N ASP A 158 -14.81 10.37 24.65
CA ASP A 158 -14.40 10.79 23.30
C ASP A 158 -12.95 10.37 22.96
N GLU A 159 -12.00 10.48 23.90
CA GLU A 159 -10.59 10.09 23.66
C GLU A 159 -10.46 8.56 23.54
N GLN A 160 -11.22 7.82 24.35
CA GLN A 160 -11.20 6.36 24.33
C GLN A 160 -11.81 5.81 23.03
N ALA A 161 -12.88 6.43 22.53
CA ALA A 161 -13.48 6.10 21.24
C ALA A 161 -12.53 6.37 20.05
N GLU A 162 -11.72 7.45 20.11
CA GLU A 162 -10.70 7.73 19.09
C GLU A 162 -9.64 6.61 19.06
N TYR A 163 -9.11 6.22 20.23
CA TYR A 163 -8.14 5.12 20.30
C TYR A 163 -8.73 3.79 19.83
N ASP A 164 -10.00 3.50 20.11
CA ASP A 164 -10.66 2.30 19.60
C ASP A 164 -10.76 2.28 18.08
N CYS A 165 -11.01 3.45 17.47
CA CYS A 165 -10.98 3.59 16.01
C CYS A 165 -9.56 3.32 15.47
N MET A 166 -8.53 3.90 16.09
CA MET A 166 -7.14 3.68 15.67
C MET A 166 -6.72 2.21 15.79
N VAL A 167 -7.07 1.51 16.87
CA VAL A 167 -6.77 0.07 17.04
C VAL A 167 -7.38 -0.75 15.90
N ILE A 168 -8.62 -0.44 15.49
CA ILE A 168 -9.29 -1.08 14.36
C ILE A 168 -8.58 -0.77 13.04
N GLU A 169 -8.10 0.46 12.86
CA GLU A 169 -7.34 0.86 11.67
C GLU A 169 -6.03 0.06 11.57
N TYR A 170 -5.21 0.05 12.62
CA TYR A 170 -3.97 -0.73 12.67
C TYR A 170 -4.20 -2.24 12.42
N ALA A 171 -5.31 -2.79 12.91
CA ALA A 171 -5.68 -4.18 12.63
C ALA A 171 -6.11 -4.38 11.17
N GLY A 172 -6.85 -3.45 10.57
CA GLY A 172 -7.25 -3.54 9.17
C GLY A 172 -6.08 -3.43 8.20
N GLU A 173 -5.07 -2.62 8.51
CA GLU A 173 -3.83 -2.50 7.72
C GLU A 173 -3.07 -3.83 7.60
N MET A 174 -3.28 -4.78 8.52
CA MET A 174 -2.73 -6.13 8.40
C MET A 174 -3.35 -6.95 7.26
N ILE A 175 -4.59 -6.66 6.84
CA ILE A 175 -5.31 -7.43 5.82
C ILE A 175 -4.58 -7.39 4.48
N PRO A 176 -4.29 -6.23 3.87
CA PRO A 176 -3.57 -6.19 2.59
C PRO A 176 -2.15 -6.74 2.71
N VAL A 177 -1.46 -6.47 3.82
CA VAL A 177 -0.11 -6.99 4.09
C VAL A 177 -0.08 -8.52 4.14
N LEU A 178 -1.07 -9.15 4.79
CA LEU A 178 -1.21 -10.61 4.81
C LEU A 178 -1.60 -11.17 3.44
N ALA A 179 -2.46 -10.47 2.69
CA ALA A 179 -2.85 -10.88 1.34
C ALA A 179 -1.63 -10.98 0.40
N GLU A 180 -0.78 -9.95 0.42
CA GLU A 180 0.45 -9.91 -0.37
C GLU A 180 1.44 -11.01 0.08
N ALA A 181 1.70 -11.10 1.39
CA ALA A 181 2.71 -12.03 1.91
C ALA A 181 2.31 -13.51 1.80
N ALA A 182 1.03 -13.85 2.00
CA ALA A 182 0.52 -15.22 1.91
C ALA A 182 0.18 -15.64 0.47
N GLY A 183 -0.03 -14.67 -0.41
CA GLY A 183 -0.51 -14.86 -1.78
C GLY A 183 -2.03 -15.03 -1.87
N GLY A 184 -2.59 -14.53 -2.98
CA GLY A 184 -4.05 -14.42 -3.16
C GLY A 184 -4.84 -15.71 -3.06
N GLU A 185 -4.30 -16.84 -3.54
CA GLU A 185 -4.99 -18.15 -3.45
C GLU A 185 -5.17 -18.58 -1.99
N THR A 186 -4.13 -18.41 -1.18
CA THR A 186 -4.15 -18.72 0.26
C THR A 186 -5.07 -17.76 1.01
N PHE A 187 -5.04 -16.46 0.64
CA PHE A 187 -5.70 -15.43 1.42
C PHE A 187 -7.19 -15.23 1.10
N ALA A 188 -7.65 -15.59 -0.10
CA ALA A 188 -9.02 -15.35 -0.56
C ALA A 188 -10.13 -15.83 0.40
N PRO A 189 -10.05 -17.02 1.04
CA PRO A 189 -11.06 -17.44 2.01
C PRO A 189 -11.14 -16.51 3.24
N TYR A 190 -10.01 -15.97 3.70
CA TYR A 190 -9.97 -15.02 4.81
C TYR A 190 -10.53 -13.67 4.40
N PHE A 191 -10.18 -13.18 3.21
CA PHE A 191 -10.76 -11.95 2.67
C PHE A 191 -12.28 -12.04 2.57
N ALA A 192 -12.84 -13.18 2.12
CA ALA A 192 -14.29 -13.39 2.09
C ALA A 192 -14.94 -13.23 3.48
N GLY A 193 -14.23 -13.59 4.55
CA GLY A 193 -14.68 -13.38 5.92
C GLY A 193 -14.47 -11.94 6.43
N PHE A 194 -13.45 -11.21 5.96
CA PHE A 194 -13.20 -9.82 6.37
C PHE A 194 -14.10 -8.83 5.63
N LEU A 195 -14.44 -9.13 4.37
CA LEU A 195 -15.20 -8.24 3.50
C LEU A 195 -16.53 -7.74 4.13
N PRO A 196 -17.35 -8.56 4.82
CA PRO A 196 -18.55 -8.05 5.50
C PRO A 196 -18.27 -7.02 6.60
N LEU A 197 -17.14 -7.15 7.32
CA LEU A 197 -16.75 -6.19 8.36
C LEU A 197 -16.38 -4.84 7.73
N LEU A 198 -15.65 -4.86 6.62
CA LEU A 198 -15.30 -3.66 5.85
C LEU A 198 -16.53 -3.01 5.22
N ILE A 199 -17.44 -3.79 4.63
CA ILE A 199 -18.70 -3.28 4.06
C ILE A 199 -19.56 -2.60 5.13
N ASN A 200 -19.55 -3.10 6.38
CA ASN A 200 -20.30 -2.46 7.46
C ASN A 200 -19.82 -1.03 7.76
N LYS A 201 -18.53 -0.75 7.58
CA LYS A 201 -17.93 0.59 7.70
C LYS A 201 -18.19 1.50 6.50
N MET A 202 -18.67 0.95 5.39
CA MET A 202 -19.02 1.70 4.18
C MET A 202 -20.48 2.18 4.15
N LYS A 203 -21.27 1.95 5.20
CA LYS A 203 -22.69 2.33 5.23
C LYS A 203 -22.84 3.86 5.16
N PRO A 204 -23.93 4.39 4.59
CA PRO A 204 -24.19 5.84 4.55
C PRO A 204 -24.23 6.52 5.93
N SER A 205 -24.50 5.76 6.99
CA SER A 205 -24.51 6.24 8.38
C SER A 205 -23.12 6.36 9.02
N CYS A 206 -22.08 5.80 8.39
CA CYS A 206 -20.72 5.81 8.90
C CYS A 206 -20.00 7.12 8.54
N SER A 207 -18.92 7.41 9.27
CA SER A 207 -18.10 8.60 9.05
C SER A 207 -17.37 8.55 7.69
N ALA A 208 -16.92 9.70 7.20
CA ALA A 208 -16.07 9.75 6.00
C ALA A 208 -14.77 8.96 6.22
N ALA A 209 -14.17 9.04 7.42
CA ALA A 209 -12.97 8.29 7.80
C ALA A 209 -13.20 6.76 7.72
N ASP A 210 -14.28 6.24 8.33
CA ASP A 210 -14.62 4.82 8.26
C ASP A 210 -14.78 4.32 6.82
N LYS A 211 -15.50 5.09 6.00
CA LYS A 211 -15.72 4.78 4.59
C LYS A 211 -14.39 4.79 3.82
N SER A 212 -13.56 5.81 4.05
CA SER A 212 -12.27 6.00 3.38
C SER A 212 -11.31 4.86 3.71
N PHE A 213 -11.19 4.54 5.00
CA PHE A 213 -10.43 3.41 5.52
C PHE A 213 -10.89 2.08 4.90
N ALA A 214 -12.19 1.76 4.98
CA ALA A 214 -12.69 0.48 4.48
C ALA A 214 -12.48 0.32 2.97
N VAL A 215 -12.69 1.39 2.19
CA VAL A 215 -12.45 1.37 0.74
C VAL A 215 -10.96 1.23 0.42
N GLY A 216 -10.09 1.90 1.18
CA GLY A 216 -8.64 1.79 1.06
C GLY A 216 -8.15 0.36 1.30
N ILE A 217 -8.52 -0.24 2.44
CA ILE A 217 -8.19 -1.63 2.78
C ILE A 217 -8.69 -2.61 1.72
N ILE A 218 -9.91 -2.41 1.20
CA ILE A 218 -10.43 -3.24 0.11
C ILE A 218 -9.55 -3.09 -1.14
N ALA A 219 -9.22 -1.86 -1.55
CA ALA A 219 -8.43 -1.59 -2.75
C ALA A 219 -7.04 -2.23 -2.68
N GLU A 220 -6.33 -2.06 -1.56
CA GLU A 220 -5.01 -2.66 -1.35
C GLU A 220 -5.07 -4.19 -1.26
N THR A 221 -6.12 -4.73 -0.64
CA THR A 221 -6.29 -6.19 -0.57
C THR A 221 -6.52 -6.80 -1.96
N ILE A 222 -7.21 -6.11 -2.87
CA ILE A 222 -7.36 -6.56 -4.27
C ILE A 222 -5.98 -6.71 -4.94
N GLN A 223 -5.05 -5.80 -4.65
CA GLN A 223 -3.68 -5.88 -5.18
C GLN A 223 -2.95 -7.12 -4.64
N GLY A 224 -3.04 -7.39 -3.32
CA GLY A 224 -2.47 -8.59 -2.72
C GLY A 224 -3.12 -9.91 -3.19
N LEU A 225 -4.41 -9.89 -3.53
CA LEU A 225 -5.12 -11.05 -4.10
C LEU A 225 -4.71 -11.35 -5.55
N GLY A 226 -4.27 -10.34 -6.31
CA GLY A 226 -3.99 -10.49 -7.73
C GLY A 226 -5.16 -11.07 -8.50
N CYS A 227 -4.92 -11.99 -9.44
CA CYS A 227 -5.94 -12.56 -10.33
C CYS A 227 -7.11 -13.26 -9.61
N VAL A 228 -6.94 -13.67 -8.36
CA VAL A 228 -7.97 -14.30 -7.54
C VAL A 228 -9.12 -13.32 -7.23
N SER A 229 -8.86 -12.01 -7.29
CA SER A 229 -9.86 -10.95 -7.17
C SER A 229 -11.00 -11.05 -8.20
N SER A 230 -10.78 -11.72 -9.34
CA SER A 230 -11.82 -12.00 -10.35
C SER A 230 -13.09 -12.63 -9.75
N SER A 231 -12.93 -13.54 -8.78
CA SER A 231 -14.05 -14.20 -8.10
C SER A 231 -14.87 -13.26 -7.19
N PHE A 232 -14.30 -12.12 -6.81
CA PHE A 232 -14.93 -11.11 -5.95
C PHE A 232 -15.58 -9.97 -6.73
N VAL A 233 -15.36 -9.87 -8.05
CA VAL A 233 -15.90 -8.78 -8.90
C VAL A 233 -17.39 -8.50 -8.68
N PRO A 234 -18.30 -9.51 -8.61
CA PRO A 234 -19.73 -9.25 -8.41
C PRO A 234 -20.06 -8.50 -7.10
N HIS A 235 -19.20 -8.62 -6.09
CA HIS A 235 -19.37 -7.97 -4.79
C HIS A 235 -18.60 -6.63 -4.73
N LEU A 236 -17.37 -6.59 -5.26
CA LEU A 236 -16.48 -5.43 -5.14
C LEU A 236 -16.86 -4.31 -6.10
N LEU A 237 -17.23 -4.64 -7.35
CA LEU A 237 -17.51 -3.62 -8.36
C LEU A 237 -18.67 -2.69 -7.95
N PRO A 238 -19.85 -3.19 -7.52
CA PRO A 238 -20.93 -2.31 -7.08
C PRO A 238 -20.54 -1.40 -5.91
N LEU A 239 -19.74 -1.91 -4.96
CA LEU A 239 -19.27 -1.17 -3.80
C LEU A 239 -18.37 -0.01 -4.21
N LEU A 240 -17.34 -0.29 -5.01
CA LEU A 240 -16.39 0.72 -5.50
C LEU A 240 -17.06 1.74 -6.42
N MET A 241 -17.99 1.30 -7.28
CA MET A 241 -18.80 2.20 -8.12
C MET A 241 -19.67 3.16 -7.29
N GLY A 242 -20.17 2.71 -6.14
CA GLY A 242 -20.92 3.53 -5.19
C GLY A 242 -20.02 4.53 -4.47
N ALA A 243 -18.91 4.05 -3.89
CA ALA A 243 -17.95 4.87 -3.16
C ALA A 243 -17.28 5.94 -4.04
N ALA A 244 -17.09 5.68 -5.34
CA ALA A 244 -16.57 6.67 -6.28
C ALA A 244 -17.54 7.85 -6.55
N ARG A 245 -18.75 7.82 -5.97
CA ARG A 245 -19.74 8.90 -6.00
C ARG A 245 -20.01 9.50 -4.63
N ASP A 246 -19.20 9.14 -3.62
CA ASP A 246 -19.36 9.67 -2.27
C ASP A 246 -19.13 11.19 -2.23
N GLU A 247 -19.71 11.85 -1.24
CA GLU A 247 -19.54 13.28 -1.03
C GLU A 247 -18.10 13.61 -0.60
N ASP A 248 -17.46 12.69 0.11
CA ASP A 248 -16.09 12.83 0.57
C ASP A 248 -15.06 12.49 -0.52
N GLN A 249 -14.06 13.36 -0.67
CA GLN A 249 -13.04 13.26 -1.71
C GLN A 249 -12.06 12.10 -1.50
N GLU A 250 -11.77 11.72 -0.24
CA GLU A 250 -10.85 10.62 0.05
C GLU A 250 -11.52 9.28 -0.23
N VAL A 251 -12.80 9.14 0.12
CA VAL A 251 -13.62 7.98 -0.26
C VAL A 251 -13.65 7.82 -1.77
N ARG A 252 -13.90 8.91 -2.52
CA ARG A 252 -13.86 8.87 -3.99
C ARG A 252 -12.47 8.49 -4.52
N SER A 253 -11.42 9.08 -3.96
CA SER A 253 -10.03 8.83 -4.34
C SER A 253 -9.66 7.35 -4.20
N ASN A 254 -9.94 6.75 -3.04
CA ASN A 254 -9.66 5.34 -2.77
C ASN A 254 -10.53 4.42 -3.64
N ALA A 255 -11.79 4.80 -3.89
CA ALA A 255 -12.68 4.02 -4.73
C ALA A 255 -12.23 4.00 -6.20
N VAL A 256 -11.77 5.14 -6.73
CA VAL A 256 -11.24 5.23 -8.09
C VAL A 256 -9.95 4.40 -8.23
N PHE A 257 -9.05 4.49 -7.25
CA PHE A 257 -7.87 3.63 -7.19
C PHE A 257 -8.27 2.15 -7.17
N GLY A 258 -9.19 1.76 -6.29
CA GLY A 258 -9.73 0.40 -6.19
C GLY A 258 -10.39 -0.10 -7.48
N LEU A 259 -11.11 0.76 -8.22
CA LEU A 259 -11.65 0.41 -9.54
C LEU A 259 -10.55 0.11 -10.56
N GLY A 260 -9.47 0.90 -10.53
CA GLY A 260 -8.29 0.68 -11.37
C GLY A 260 -7.61 -0.65 -11.06
N VAL A 261 -7.33 -0.91 -9.78
CA VAL A 261 -6.71 -2.16 -9.31
C VAL A 261 -7.61 -3.37 -9.60
N LEU A 262 -8.93 -3.25 -9.41
CA LEU A 262 -9.88 -4.31 -9.76
C LEU A 262 -9.94 -4.55 -11.27
N ALA A 263 -9.78 -3.51 -12.11
CA ALA A 263 -9.72 -3.69 -13.56
C ALA A 263 -8.42 -4.36 -14.01
N GLU A 264 -7.31 -4.12 -13.32
CA GLU A 264 -6.01 -4.77 -13.55
C GLU A 264 -6.03 -6.25 -13.18
N HIS A 265 -6.68 -6.61 -12.06
CA HIS A 265 -6.62 -7.96 -11.52
C HIS A 265 -7.89 -8.81 -11.71
N GLY A 266 -9.04 -8.18 -11.97
CA GLY A 266 -10.34 -8.86 -12.07
C GLY A 266 -10.54 -9.67 -13.35
N GLY A 267 -9.66 -9.54 -14.34
CA GLY A 267 -9.66 -10.32 -15.58
C GLY A 267 -10.97 -10.22 -16.37
N GLU A 268 -11.37 -11.32 -17.01
CA GLU A 268 -12.55 -11.36 -17.90
C GLU A 268 -13.86 -10.93 -17.24
N ALA A 269 -14.00 -11.17 -15.93
CA ALA A 269 -15.18 -10.78 -15.16
C ALA A 269 -15.39 -9.25 -15.13
N MET A 270 -14.36 -8.46 -15.41
CA MET A 270 -14.45 -6.99 -15.44
C MET A 270 -14.80 -6.42 -16.81
N TYR A 271 -14.49 -7.13 -17.91
CA TYR A 271 -14.50 -6.53 -19.25
C TYR A 271 -15.88 -6.05 -19.70
N GLU A 272 -16.95 -6.79 -19.37
CA GLU A 272 -18.32 -6.37 -19.69
C GLU A 272 -18.73 -5.08 -18.97
N HIS A 273 -18.03 -4.71 -17.90
CA HIS A 273 -18.32 -3.53 -17.09
C HIS A 273 -17.51 -2.29 -17.49
N TYR A 274 -16.51 -2.43 -18.35
CA TYR A 274 -15.66 -1.31 -18.79
C TYR A 274 -16.43 -0.11 -19.31
N PRO A 275 -17.49 -0.24 -20.14
CA PRO A 275 -18.27 0.91 -20.59
C PRO A 275 -18.89 1.71 -19.44
N ARG A 276 -19.37 1.03 -18.40
CA ARG A 276 -19.97 1.67 -17.22
C ARG A 276 -18.92 2.35 -16.35
N ILE A 277 -17.76 1.72 -16.18
CA ILE A 277 -16.64 2.29 -15.41
C ILE A 277 -16.10 3.52 -16.14
N LEU A 278 -15.88 3.45 -17.44
CA LEU A 278 -15.43 4.59 -18.25
C LEU A 278 -16.41 5.77 -18.20
N ALA A 279 -17.72 5.51 -18.25
CA ALA A 279 -18.70 6.58 -18.11
C ALA A 279 -18.61 7.28 -16.74
N LEU A 280 -18.34 6.55 -15.66
CA LEU A 280 -18.07 7.16 -14.35
C LEU A 280 -16.78 7.98 -14.37
N LEU A 281 -15.67 7.39 -14.81
CA LEU A 281 -14.35 8.03 -14.80
C LEU A 281 -14.31 9.28 -15.69
N SER A 282 -14.99 9.24 -16.85
CA SER A 282 -15.13 10.39 -17.75
C SER A 282 -15.93 11.54 -17.13
N ASN A 283 -16.96 11.23 -16.33
CA ASN A 283 -17.68 12.27 -15.59
C ASN A 283 -16.80 12.87 -14.48
N LEU A 284 -16.07 12.03 -13.74
CA LEU A 284 -15.16 12.48 -12.68
C LEU A 284 -14.07 13.38 -13.23
N ILE A 285 -13.35 12.97 -14.28
CA ILE A 285 -12.25 13.78 -14.85
C ILE A 285 -12.72 15.16 -15.36
N SER A 286 -14.01 15.30 -15.70
CA SER A 286 -14.58 16.54 -16.23
C SER A 286 -15.13 17.48 -15.15
N GLN A 287 -15.54 16.95 -14.00
CA GLN A 287 -16.29 17.70 -12.98
C GLN A 287 -15.57 17.82 -11.64
N GLU A 288 -14.66 16.90 -11.36
CA GLU A 288 -13.94 16.82 -10.10
C GLU A 288 -13.00 18.01 -9.91
N ARG A 289 -12.93 18.50 -8.69
CA ARG A 289 -12.08 19.63 -8.29
C ARG A 289 -10.86 19.17 -7.49
N ASN A 290 -10.95 18.02 -6.83
CA ASN A 290 -9.86 17.46 -6.08
C ASN A 290 -8.83 16.82 -7.04
N SER A 291 -7.56 17.25 -6.95
CA SER A 291 -6.55 16.79 -7.90
C SER A 291 -6.17 15.32 -7.69
N ARG A 292 -6.11 14.85 -6.44
CA ARG A 292 -5.80 13.45 -6.13
C ARG A 292 -6.80 12.49 -6.77
N VAL A 293 -8.09 12.81 -6.72
CA VAL A 293 -9.13 12.01 -7.41
C VAL A 293 -8.89 12.01 -8.92
N THR A 294 -8.61 13.17 -9.54
CA THR A 294 -8.31 13.22 -10.99
C THR A 294 -7.04 12.46 -11.37
N ASP A 295 -6.03 12.46 -10.50
CA ASP A 295 -4.78 11.72 -10.71
C ASP A 295 -5.03 10.21 -10.65
N ASN A 296 -5.82 9.77 -9.68
CA ASN A 296 -6.25 8.37 -9.58
C ASN A 296 -7.14 7.94 -10.75
N VAL A 297 -7.94 8.84 -11.33
CA VAL A 297 -8.69 8.54 -12.57
C VAL A 297 -7.71 8.23 -13.71
N CYS A 298 -6.61 8.99 -13.84
CA CYS A 298 -5.58 8.72 -14.83
C CYS A 298 -4.95 7.33 -14.62
N GLY A 299 -4.63 7.01 -13.36
CA GLY A 299 -4.15 5.69 -12.96
C GLY A 299 -5.12 4.55 -13.28
N ALA A 300 -6.41 4.72 -12.99
CA ALA A 300 -7.43 3.72 -13.24
C ALA A 300 -7.64 3.49 -14.75
N VAL A 301 -7.73 4.55 -15.55
CA VAL A 301 -7.83 4.45 -17.01
C VAL A 301 -6.60 3.78 -17.61
N ALA A 302 -5.40 4.10 -17.13
CA ALA A 302 -4.16 3.48 -17.57
C ALA A 302 -4.16 1.95 -17.30
N ARG A 303 -4.60 1.52 -16.10
CA ARG A 303 -4.75 0.09 -15.78
C ARG A 303 -5.77 -0.61 -16.68
N MET A 304 -6.91 0.01 -16.95
CA MET A 304 -7.92 -0.55 -17.86
C MET A 304 -7.38 -0.72 -19.29
N LEU A 305 -6.68 0.29 -19.80
CA LEU A 305 -6.06 0.27 -21.14
C LEU A 305 -5.04 -0.86 -21.28
N MET A 306 -4.23 -1.10 -20.24
CA MET A 306 -3.25 -2.20 -20.22
C MET A 306 -3.91 -3.58 -20.05
N SER A 307 -5.00 -3.67 -19.29
CA SER A 307 -5.67 -4.94 -18.98
C SER A 307 -6.41 -5.52 -20.19
N ASN A 308 -7.19 -4.70 -20.91
CA ASN A 308 -7.84 -5.14 -22.14
C ASN A 308 -8.11 -3.97 -23.10
N PRO A 309 -7.12 -3.59 -23.95
CA PRO A 309 -7.30 -2.49 -24.91
C PRO A 309 -8.41 -2.78 -25.93
N GLY A 310 -8.68 -4.05 -26.26
CA GLY A 310 -9.73 -4.44 -27.20
C GLY A 310 -11.16 -4.20 -26.68
N ALA A 311 -11.33 -4.07 -25.36
CA ALA A 311 -12.60 -3.72 -24.74
C ALA A 311 -12.82 -2.19 -24.58
N MET A 312 -11.90 -1.36 -25.10
CA MET A 312 -11.92 0.08 -24.93
C MET A 312 -11.75 0.84 -26.25
N PRO A 313 -12.40 2.01 -26.42
CA PRO A 313 -12.13 2.88 -27.56
C PRO A 313 -10.81 3.64 -27.35
N VAL A 314 -9.67 2.96 -27.53
CA VAL A 314 -8.32 3.50 -27.26
C VAL A 314 -8.08 4.86 -27.93
N GLU A 315 -8.47 5.00 -29.21
CA GLU A 315 -8.36 6.26 -29.98
C GLU A 315 -9.03 7.47 -29.32
N GLN A 316 -10.07 7.24 -28.52
CA GLN A 316 -10.80 8.30 -27.83
C GLN A 316 -10.32 8.48 -26.39
N VAL A 317 -9.98 7.39 -25.72
CA VAL A 317 -9.63 7.40 -24.29
C VAL A 317 -8.18 7.86 -24.08
N PHE A 318 -7.25 7.40 -24.92
CA PHE A 318 -5.83 7.67 -24.74
C PHE A 318 -5.47 9.16 -24.86
N PRO A 319 -5.98 9.93 -25.85
CA PRO A 319 -5.73 11.37 -25.90
C PRO A 319 -6.27 12.10 -24.67
N VAL A 320 -7.45 11.70 -24.15
CA VAL A 320 -8.05 12.30 -22.95
C VAL A 320 -7.17 12.07 -21.72
N LEU A 321 -6.62 10.85 -21.57
CA LEU A 321 -5.66 10.54 -20.51
C LEU A 321 -4.44 11.47 -20.56
N LEU A 322 -3.84 11.67 -21.74
CA LEU A 322 -2.67 12.52 -21.90
C LEU A 322 -2.97 14.00 -21.65
N HIS A 323 -4.15 14.48 -22.07
CA HIS A 323 -4.59 15.86 -21.82
C HIS A 323 -4.79 16.14 -20.33
N ALA A 324 -5.11 15.13 -19.52
CA ALA A 324 -5.26 15.27 -18.08
C ALA A 324 -3.91 15.48 -17.35
N LEU A 325 -2.78 15.18 -17.99
CA LEU A 325 -1.45 15.39 -17.44
C LEU A 325 -1.03 16.88 -17.49
N PRO A 326 -0.23 17.37 -16.53
CA PRO A 326 0.44 16.62 -15.46
C PRO A 326 -0.46 16.30 -14.26
N LEU A 327 -0.22 15.15 -13.64
CA LEU A 327 -0.68 14.82 -12.28
C LEU A 327 -0.15 15.83 -11.27
N ARG A 328 -0.89 16.07 -10.19
CA ARG A 328 -0.65 17.21 -9.28
C ARG A 328 -0.40 16.81 -7.83
N GLU A 329 -1.11 15.81 -7.34
CA GLU A 329 -1.04 15.34 -5.95
C GLU A 329 -0.53 13.89 -5.88
N ASP A 330 -1.12 12.96 -6.63
CA ASP A 330 -0.70 11.55 -6.60
C ASP A 330 0.32 11.24 -7.71
N LEU A 331 1.59 11.52 -7.40
CA LEU A 331 2.69 11.31 -8.35
C LEU A 331 3.07 9.82 -8.52
N GLU A 332 2.60 8.93 -7.63
CA GLU A 332 2.85 7.49 -7.76
C GLU A 332 2.16 6.90 -9.00
N GLU A 333 1.02 7.48 -9.41
CA GLU A 333 0.29 7.07 -10.60
C GLU A 333 1.05 7.32 -11.91
N TYR A 334 2.11 8.14 -11.91
CA TYR A 334 2.96 8.24 -13.10
C TYR A 334 3.63 6.92 -13.48
N LYS A 335 3.91 6.02 -12.52
CA LYS A 335 4.45 4.69 -12.83
C LYS A 335 3.49 3.95 -13.74
N THR A 336 2.21 3.93 -13.37
CA THR A 336 1.12 3.30 -14.11
C THR A 336 0.90 3.97 -15.46
N VAL A 337 0.84 5.31 -15.49
CA VAL A 337 0.61 6.07 -16.73
C VAL A 337 1.73 5.86 -17.75
N TYR A 338 3.00 5.93 -17.35
CA TYR A 338 4.11 5.72 -18.28
C TYR A 338 4.24 4.26 -18.72
N ARG A 339 3.97 3.28 -17.84
CA ARG A 339 3.83 1.87 -18.26
C ARG A 339 2.75 1.71 -19.31
N CYS A 340 1.60 2.38 -19.16
CA CYS A 340 0.52 2.36 -20.14
C CYS A 340 0.92 2.97 -21.49
N ILE A 341 1.62 4.11 -21.48
CA ILE A 341 2.11 4.74 -22.73
C ILE A 341 3.08 3.80 -23.44
N THR A 342 4.03 3.19 -22.71
CA THR A 342 4.94 2.20 -23.29
C THR A 342 4.19 0.98 -23.83
N PHE A 343 3.23 0.44 -23.08
CA PHE A 343 2.39 -0.68 -23.51
C PHE A 343 1.65 -0.37 -24.82
N ILE A 344 1.02 0.80 -24.93
CA ILE A 344 0.34 1.21 -26.16
C ILE A 344 1.34 1.42 -27.29
N TYR A 345 2.52 1.99 -27.01
CA TYR A 345 3.55 2.16 -28.04
C TYR A 345 4.03 0.82 -28.63
N GLU A 346 4.12 -0.23 -27.81
CA GLU A 346 4.52 -1.57 -28.23
C GLU A 346 3.43 -2.30 -29.05
N HIS A 347 2.14 -2.05 -28.76
CA HIS A 347 1.02 -2.78 -29.37
C HIS A 347 0.31 -2.03 -30.51
N ASP A 348 0.18 -0.71 -30.39
CA ASP A 348 -0.34 0.20 -31.41
C ASP A 348 0.47 1.51 -31.42
N PRO A 349 1.67 1.51 -32.03
CA PRO A 349 2.55 2.68 -32.08
C PRO A 349 1.84 3.92 -32.62
N THR A 350 0.87 3.76 -33.53
CA THR A 350 0.22 4.88 -34.20
C THR A 350 -0.52 5.80 -33.23
N GLN A 351 -1.10 5.25 -32.15
CA GLN A 351 -1.76 6.03 -31.10
C GLN A 351 -0.78 6.95 -30.37
N VAL A 352 0.42 6.46 -30.07
CA VAL A 352 1.44 7.23 -29.34
C VAL A 352 2.08 8.27 -30.26
N LEU A 353 2.36 7.91 -31.51
CA LEU A 353 2.96 8.82 -32.48
C LEU A 353 2.08 10.04 -32.77
N GLN A 354 0.76 9.86 -32.81
CA GLN A 354 -0.20 10.97 -32.96
C GLN A 354 -0.22 11.92 -31.74
N GLN A 355 0.27 11.47 -30.59
CA GLN A 355 0.22 12.19 -29.31
C GLN A 355 1.59 12.66 -28.82
N ILE A 356 2.64 12.59 -29.66
CA ILE A 356 3.98 13.12 -29.33
C ILE A 356 3.91 14.57 -28.79
N PRO A 357 3.14 15.52 -29.38
CA PRO A 357 3.04 16.87 -28.84
C PRO A 357 2.57 16.95 -27.39
N GLU A 358 1.59 16.12 -27.01
CA GLU A 358 1.04 16.05 -25.66
C GLU A 358 2.00 15.39 -24.68
N ILE A 359 2.68 14.31 -25.11
CA ILE A 359 3.72 13.65 -24.30
C ILE A 359 4.86 14.63 -24.01
N VAL A 360 5.34 15.37 -25.01
CA VAL A 360 6.38 16.38 -24.83
C VAL A 360 5.90 17.51 -23.91
N ARG A 361 4.64 17.97 -24.07
CA ARG A 361 4.03 19.00 -23.22
C ARG A 361 4.06 18.61 -21.75
N SER A 362 3.59 17.40 -21.42
CA SER A 362 3.51 16.94 -20.03
C SER A 362 4.89 16.69 -19.44
N SER A 363 5.84 16.21 -20.24
CA SER A 363 7.19 15.82 -19.80
C SER A 363 8.02 16.97 -19.24
N GLY A 364 7.94 18.15 -19.86
CA GLY A 364 8.78 19.31 -19.51
C GLY A 364 8.65 19.75 -18.06
N SER A 365 7.40 19.89 -17.58
CA SER A 365 7.12 20.27 -16.19
C SER A 365 7.51 19.20 -15.17
N ILE A 366 7.51 17.93 -15.58
CA ILE A 366 7.68 16.78 -14.68
C ILE A 366 9.15 16.42 -14.49
N LEU A 367 9.98 16.54 -15.53
CA LEU A 367 11.41 16.21 -15.43
C LEU A 367 12.14 17.06 -14.38
N GLY A 368 11.69 18.30 -14.15
CA GLY A 368 12.18 19.17 -13.08
C GLY A 368 11.58 18.90 -11.68
N CYS A 369 10.55 18.05 -11.57
CA CYS A 369 9.91 17.75 -10.30
C CYS A 369 10.78 16.85 -9.43
N LYS A 370 11.10 17.27 -8.20
CA LYS A 370 11.94 16.50 -7.27
C LYS A 370 11.24 15.26 -6.71
N ASN A 371 9.92 15.30 -6.60
CA ASN A 371 9.11 14.26 -5.94
C ASN A 371 8.58 13.22 -6.93
N LEU A 372 9.04 13.22 -8.19
CA LEU A 372 8.67 12.18 -9.15
C LEU A 372 9.33 10.83 -8.74
N PRO A 373 8.55 9.73 -8.65
CA PRO A 373 9.11 8.42 -8.33
C PRO A 373 10.23 8.03 -9.30
N THR A 374 11.30 7.42 -8.78
CA THR A 374 12.48 7.05 -9.58
C THR A 374 12.10 6.16 -10.76
N GLU A 375 11.20 5.19 -10.55
CA GLU A 375 10.73 4.32 -11.62
C GLU A 375 9.99 5.12 -12.71
N ALA A 376 9.06 6.00 -12.34
CA ALA A 376 8.33 6.85 -13.26
C ALA A 376 9.28 7.74 -14.08
N ARG A 377 10.32 8.30 -13.43
CA ARG A 377 11.36 9.06 -14.12
C ARG A 377 12.08 8.22 -15.16
N ASN A 378 12.49 7.02 -14.80
CA ASN A 378 13.22 6.13 -15.71
C ASN A 378 12.35 5.74 -16.91
N LEU A 379 11.08 5.37 -16.68
CA LEU A 379 10.11 5.06 -17.74
C LEU A 379 9.92 6.24 -18.70
N LEU A 380 9.78 7.45 -18.16
CA LEU A 380 9.65 8.66 -18.97
C LEU A 380 10.90 8.91 -19.82
N LEU A 381 12.10 8.81 -19.24
CA LEU A 381 13.35 9.00 -19.97
C LEU A 381 13.50 7.97 -21.09
N THR A 382 13.24 6.70 -20.81
CA THR A 382 13.27 5.64 -21.84
C THR A 382 12.29 5.94 -22.98
N LEU A 383 11.07 6.37 -22.66
CA LEU A 383 10.07 6.76 -23.66
C LEU A 383 10.57 7.93 -24.53
N LEU A 384 11.06 9.01 -23.90
CA LEU A 384 11.56 10.19 -24.61
C LEU A 384 12.78 9.88 -25.50
N CYS A 385 13.72 9.06 -25.02
CA CYS A 385 14.85 8.58 -25.82
C CYS A 385 14.39 7.73 -27.01
N SER A 386 13.37 6.89 -26.82
CA SER A 386 12.81 6.08 -27.90
C SER A 386 12.13 6.96 -28.96
N LEU A 387 11.31 7.93 -28.54
CA LEU A 387 10.62 8.85 -29.47
C LEU A 387 11.61 9.74 -30.23
N SER A 388 12.66 10.24 -29.57
CA SER A 388 13.68 11.06 -30.22
C SER A 388 14.52 10.30 -31.25
N ALA A 389 14.78 9.02 -30.99
CA ALA A 389 15.54 8.16 -31.91
C ALA A 389 14.70 7.67 -33.10
N HIS A 390 13.44 7.28 -32.88
CA HIS A 390 12.60 6.66 -33.91
C HIS A 390 11.81 7.69 -34.74
N CYS A 391 11.44 8.84 -34.15
CA CYS A 391 10.64 9.88 -34.81
C CYS A 391 11.27 11.28 -34.61
N PRO A 392 12.50 11.50 -35.08
CA PRO A 392 13.27 12.70 -34.75
C PRO A 392 12.62 13.99 -35.26
N ALA A 393 11.95 13.95 -36.42
CA ALA A 393 11.33 15.15 -37.00
C ALA A 393 10.09 15.58 -36.20
N GLU A 394 9.19 14.64 -35.92
CA GLU A 394 7.97 14.86 -35.15
C GLU A 394 8.29 15.27 -33.71
N PHE A 395 9.27 14.61 -33.09
CA PHE A 395 9.72 14.92 -31.74
C PHE A 395 10.34 16.33 -31.66
N GLN A 396 11.19 16.69 -32.62
CA GLN A 396 11.77 18.04 -32.67
C GLN A 396 10.73 19.12 -32.92
N MET A 397 9.75 18.87 -33.81
CA MET A 397 8.63 19.79 -34.04
C MET A 397 7.80 19.98 -32.76
N ALA A 398 7.53 18.89 -32.03
CA ALA A 398 6.82 18.95 -30.76
C ALA A 398 7.59 19.78 -29.72
N ILE A 399 8.90 19.59 -29.59
CA ILE A 399 9.74 20.41 -28.70
C ILE A 399 9.66 21.90 -29.06
N LEU A 400 9.76 22.24 -30.35
CA LEU A 400 9.74 23.63 -30.83
C LEU A 400 8.38 24.30 -30.66
N ALA A 401 7.29 23.54 -30.49
CA ALA A 401 5.96 24.06 -30.22
C ALA A 401 5.77 24.55 -28.77
N HIS A 402 6.72 24.26 -27.87
CA HIS A 402 6.67 24.60 -26.45
C HIS A 402 7.73 25.64 -26.07
N PRO A 403 7.62 26.28 -24.88
CA PRO A 403 8.62 27.24 -24.41
C PRO A 403 10.05 26.67 -24.43
N PRO A 404 11.08 27.49 -24.76
CA PRO A 404 12.48 27.02 -24.88
C PRO A 404 13.01 26.28 -23.65
N GLU A 405 12.49 26.59 -22.46
CA GLU A 405 12.85 25.93 -21.21
C GLU A 405 12.45 24.44 -21.21
N VAL A 406 11.28 24.10 -21.75
CA VAL A 406 10.79 22.72 -21.87
C VAL A 406 11.73 21.90 -22.77
N GLY A 407 12.06 22.45 -23.94
CA GLY A 407 13.00 21.82 -24.86
C GLY A 407 14.39 21.63 -24.25
N SER A 408 14.87 22.62 -23.51
CA SER A 408 16.19 22.55 -22.84
C SER A 408 16.22 21.47 -21.77
N LEU A 409 15.16 21.36 -20.94
CA LEU A 409 15.04 20.33 -19.91
C LEU A 409 14.98 18.92 -20.52
N ILE A 410 14.16 18.72 -21.55
CA ILE A 410 14.02 17.42 -22.21
C ILE A 410 15.33 17.00 -22.88
N ASN A 411 15.97 17.90 -23.63
CA ASN A 411 17.24 17.59 -24.30
C ASN A 411 18.37 17.30 -23.30
N ALA A 412 18.44 18.05 -22.19
CA ALA A 412 19.41 17.79 -21.12
C ALA A 412 19.16 16.41 -20.47
N ALA A 413 17.90 16.08 -20.21
CA ALA A 413 17.50 14.82 -19.60
C ALA A 413 17.85 13.62 -20.50
N ILE A 414 17.52 13.69 -21.79
CA ILE A 414 17.86 12.66 -22.79
C ILE A 414 19.38 12.51 -22.91
N SER A 415 20.15 13.61 -22.89
CA SER A 415 21.62 13.54 -23.00
C SER A 415 22.30 12.93 -21.78
N SER A 416 21.60 12.90 -20.63
CA SER A 416 22.10 12.36 -19.36
C SER A 416 21.67 10.92 -19.07
N ALA A 417 20.72 10.41 -19.85
CA ALA A 417 20.17 9.04 -19.76
C ALA A 417 20.99 8.11 -20.66
#